data_AF-A0A382YMS9-F1
#
_entry.id   AF-A0A382YMS9-F1
#
_cell.length_a   1.000
_cell.length_b   1.000
_cell.length_c   1.000
_cell.angle_alpha   90.00
_cell.angle_beta   90.00
_cell.angle_gamma   90.00
#
_symmetry.space_group_name_H-M   'P 1'
#
loop_
_entity.id
_entity.type
_entity.pdbx_description
1 polymer ?
#
loop_
_entity_poly.entity_id
_entity_poly.type
_entity_poly.pdbx_seq_one_letter_code
_entity_poly.pdbx_strand_id
1 'polypeptide(L)' 'MDPAVQENWFDAYDLIREESPAYFMPQIGMYVLTRYDDIEYVLRRPLEFTSGSESDPLLQYQESLDLYAEKGWTR' A
#
# COMPACT_ATOMS: atom_id res chain seq x y z
N MET A 1 -11.22 -10.10 -7.34
CA MET A 1 -11.90 -8.80 -7.25
C MET A 1 -12.93 -8.78 -8.37
N ASP A 2 -14.15 -8.32 -8.13
CA ASP A 2 -15.19 -8.25 -9.19
C ASP A 2 -14.77 -7.20 -10.24
N PRO A 3 -14.69 -7.56 -11.54
CA PRO A 3 -14.33 -6.61 -12.60
C PRO A 3 -15.21 -5.36 -12.63
N ALA A 4 -16.50 -5.49 -12.27
CA ALA A 4 -17.43 -4.36 -12.24
C ALA A 4 -17.07 -3.32 -11.16
N VAL A 5 -16.53 -3.78 -10.03
CA VAL A 5 -16.03 -2.91 -8.95
C VAL A 5 -14.75 -2.20 -9.37
N GLN A 6 -13.94 -2.81 -10.22
CA GLN A 6 -12.72 -2.18 -10.74
C GLN A 6 -13.01 -1.00 -11.68
N GLU A 7 -14.11 -1.06 -12.42
CA GLU A 7 -14.52 0.00 -13.36
C GLU A 7 -15.23 1.17 -12.66
N ASN A 8 -15.93 0.94 -11.54
CA ASN A 8 -16.58 2.00 -10.76
C ASN A 8 -16.43 1.79 -9.25
N TRP A 9 -15.34 2.31 -8.69
CA TRP A 9 -15.03 2.19 -7.27
C TRP A 9 -15.85 3.11 -6.35
N PHE A 10 -16.54 4.13 -6.87
CA PHE A 10 -17.16 5.17 -6.04
C PHE A 10 -18.26 4.60 -5.13
N ASP A 11 -19.13 3.75 -5.66
CA ASP A 11 -20.21 3.11 -4.88
C ASP A 11 -19.65 2.18 -3.79
N ALA A 12 -18.54 1.49 -4.08
CA ALA A 12 -17.85 0.65 -3.11
C ALA A 12 -17.19 1.47 -2.00
N TYR A 13 -16.60 2.63 -2.33
CA TYR A 13 -16.02 3.52 -1.33
C TYR A 13 -17.06 4.10 -0.38
N ASP A 14 -18.25 4.42 -0.88
CA ASP A 14 -19.34 4.94 -0.04
C ASP A 14 -19.79 3.90 0.98
N LEU A 15 -19.99 2.65 0.57
CA LEU A 15 -20.33 1.54 1.47
C LEU A 15 -19.24 1.30 2.53
N ILE A 16 -17.97 1.26 2.12
CA ILE A 16 -16.85 1.04 3.03
C ILE A 16 -16.73 2.20 4.04
N ARG A 17 -16.97 3.44 3.60
CA ARG A 17 -16.88 4.63 4.47
C ARG A 17 -17.96 4.68 5.55
N GLU A 18 -19.15 4.14 5.25
CA GLU A 18 -20.26 4.01 6.22
C GLU A 18 -20.06 2.85 7.19
N GLU A 19 -19.75 1.65 6.70
CA GLU A 19 -19.76 0.44 7.53
C GLU A 19 -18.44 0.16 8.26
N SER A 20 -17.29 0.38 7.61
CA SER A 20 -15.98 0.11 8.20
C SER A 20 -14.88 0.92 7.50
N PRO A 21 -14.58 2.14 7.98
CA PRO A 21 -13.67 3.07 7.30
C PRO A 21 -12.21 2.57 7.18
N ALA A 22 -11.85 1.53 7.95
CA ALA A 22 -10.64 0.74 7.79
C ALA A 22 -11.00 -0.73 7.56
N TYR A 23 -11.18 -1.08 6.28
CA TYR A 23 -11.58 -2.42 5.87
C TYR A 23 -10.36 -3.29 5.56
N PHE A 24 -10.23 -4.44 6.22
CA PHE A 24 -9.21 -5.44 5.84
C PHE A 24 -9.68 -6.19 4.59
N MET A 25 -8.93 -6.08 3.49
CA MET A 25 -9.21 -6.76 2.23
C MET A 25 -8.38 -8.06 2.14
N PRO A 26 -8.96 -9.24 2.41
CA PRO A 26 -8.20 -10.49 2.51
C PRO A 26 -7.54 -10.90 1.19
N GLN A 27 -8.09 -10.48 0.05
CA GLN A 27 -7.57 -10.83 -1.27
C GLN A 27 -6.18 -10.26 -1.54
N ILE A 28 -5.85 -9.12 -0.91
CA ILE A 28 -4.56 -8.44 -1.07
C ILE A 28 -3.77 -8.42 0.25
N GLY A 29 -4.35 -8.90 1.35
CA GLY A 29 -3.70 -8.94 2.67
C GLY A 29 -3.42 -7.56 3.26
N MET A 30 -4.18 -6.53 2.86
CA MET A 30 -3.95 -5.13 3.26
C MET A 30 -5.23 -4.48 3.75
N TYR A 31 -5.08 -3.43 4.57
CA TYR A 31 -6.16 -2.54 4.95
C TYR A 31 -6.38 -1.48 3.88
N VAL A 32 -7.65 -1.24 3.54
CA VAL A 32 -8.10 -0.15 2.67
C VAL A 32 -8.71 0.93 3.54
N LEU A 33 -8.17 2.14 3.43
CA LEU A 33 -8.65 3.33 4.14
C LEU A 33 -9.43 4.22 3.18
N THR A 34 -10.62 4.66 3.57
CA THR A 34 -11.49 5.48 2.70
C THR A 34 -11.79 6.87 3.26
N ARG A 35 -11.52 7.12 4.55
CA ARG A 35 -11.67 8.44 5.17
C ARG A 35 -10.40 9.26 5.03
N TYR A 36 -10.59 10.55 4.77
CA TYR A 36 -9.50 11.48 4.59
C TYR A 36 -8.64 11.61 5.86
N ASP A 37 -9.27 11.71 7.03
CA ASP A 37 -8.58 11.85 8.31
C ASP A 37 -7.67 10.66 8.62
N ASP A 38 -8.11 9.44 8.29
CA ASP A 38 -7.32 8.21 8.51
C ASP A 38 -6.13 8.14 7.55
N ILE A 39 -6.34 8.55 6.29
CA ILE A 39 -5.26 8.64 5.29
C ILE A 39 -4.22 9.68 5.73
N GLU A 40 -4.67 10.86 6.15
CA GLU A 40 -3.79 11.92 6.65
C GLU A 40 -3.02 11.46 7.90
N TYR A 41 -3.69 10.75 8.82
CA TYR A 41 -3.07 10.22 10.04
C TYR A 41 -1.88 9.30 9.72
N VAL A 42 -2.08 8.37 8.77
CA VAL A 42 -1.07 7.40 8.33
C VAL A 42 0.09 8.11 7.61
N LEU A 43 -0.22 8.98 6.65
CA LEU A 43 0.79 9.68 5.85
C LEU A 43 1.69 10.60 6.69
N ARG A 44 1.17 11.14 7.81
CA ARG A 44 1.95 11.98 8.72
C ARG A 44 2.84 11.20 9.69
N ARG A 45 2.76 9.86 9.73
CA ARG A 45 3.50 9.00 10.68
C ARG A 45 4.39 7.97 9.96
N PRO A 46 5.37 8.40 9.16
CA PRO A 46 6.22 7.50 8.37
C PRO A 46 7.10 6.57 9.23
N LEU A 47 7.30 6.89 10.51
CA LEU A 47 8.03 6.03 11.46
C LEU A 47 7.17 4.88 12.00
N GLU A 48 5.85 5.04 12.02
CA GLU A 48 4.89 4.00 12.44
C GLU A 48 4.36 3.22 11.22
N PHE A 49 4.22 3.90 10.08
CA PHE A 49 3.77 3.33 8.80
C PHE A 49 4.84 3.54 7.75
N THR A 50 5.73 2.56 7.61
CA THR A 50 6.83 2.62 6.65
C THR A 50 6.33 2.43 5.22
N SER A 51 6.83 3.24 4.28
CA SER A 51 6.48 3.13 2.85
C SER A 51 7.18 1.97 2.14
N GLY A 52 8.11 1.28 2.81
CA GLY A 52 8.85 0.15 2.26
C GLY A 52 8.23 -1.18 2.69
N SER A 53 8.06 -2.09 1.73
CA SER A 53 7.88 -3.49 2.04
C SER A 53 9.22 -4.10 2.43
N GLU A 54 9.40 -4.45 3.70
CA GLU A 54 10.46 -5.40 4.10
C GLU A 54 10.27 -6.76 3.39
N SER A 55 9.04 -7.07 3.00
CA SER A 55 8.61 -8.38 2.48
C SER A 55 8.86 -8.59 0.99
N ASP A 56 9.12 -7.55 0.21
CA ASP A 56 9.38 -7.69 -1.24
C ASP A 56 10.50 -6.71 -1.64
N PRO A 57 11.73 -7.21 -1.82
CA PRO A 57 12.84 -6.36 -2.21
C PRO A 57 12.60 -5.80 -3.61
N LEU A 58 12.66 -4.47 -3.76
CA LEU A 58 12.56 -3.78 -5.05
C LEU A 58 13.58 -4.30 -6.09
N LEU A 59 14.68 -4.86 -5.61
CA LEU A 59 15.70 -5.53 -6.40
C LEU A 59 15.60 -7.04 -6.16
N GLN A 60 15.00 -7.75 -7.11
CA GLN A 60 14.79 -9.20 -7.01
C GLN A 60 15.91 -10.02 -7.68
N TYR A 61 16.68 -9.40 -8.58
CA TYR A 61 17.73 -10.06 -9.34
C TYR A 61 19.12 -9.80 -8.77
N GLN A 62 19.95 -10.85 -8.71
CA GLN A 62 21.31 -10.76 -8.19
C GLN A 62 22.17 -9.74 -8.97
N GLU A 63 22.05 -9.69 -10.30
CA GLU A 63 22.76 -8.72 -11.14
C GLU A 63 22.43 -7.27 -10.77
N SER A 64 21.17 -7.00 -10.43
CA SER A 64 20.72 -5.67 -10.02
C SER A 64 21.21 -5.31 -8.62
N LEU A 65 21.30 -6.30 -7.72
CA LEU A 65 21.89 -6.13 -6.38
C LEU A 65 23.39 -5.84 -6.47
N ASP A 66 24.11 -6.56 -7.32
CA ASP A 66 25.55 -6.39 -7.53
C ASP A 66 25.85 -5.00 -8.14
N LEU A 67 25.05 -4.58 -9.14
CA LEU A 67 25.16 -3.23 -9.72
C LEU A 67 24.87 -2.13 -8.70
N TYR A 68 23.88 -2.32 -7.83
CA TYR A 68 23.57 -1.38 -6.76
C TYR A 68 24.68 -1.33 -5.70
N ALA A 69 25.32 -2.46 -5.39
CA ALA A 69 26.47 -2.50 -4.48
C ALA A 69 27.70 -1.80 -5.07
N GLU A 70 27.93 -1.92 -6.38
CA GLU A 70 29.08 -1.30 -7.06
C GLU A 70 28.89 0.20 -7.31
N LYS A 71 27.70 0.62 -7.73
CA LYS A 71 27.44 1.98 -8.27
C LYS A 71 26.33 2.75 -7.55
N GLY A 72 25.66 2.13 -6.59
CA GLY A 72 24.58 2.75 -5.83
C GLY A 72 25.09 3.70 -4.75
N TRP A 73 24.16 4.48 -4.19
CA TRP A 73 24.44 5.31 -3.02
C TRP A 73 24.16 4.51 -1.75
N THR A 74 25.15 4.45 -0.87
CA THR A 74 24.99 3.88 0.47
C THR A 74 24.03 4.74 1.28
N ARG A 75 23.01 4.12 1.89
CA ARG A 75 22.08 4.76 2.82
C ARG A 75 22.68 4.93 4.20
#